data_AF-A0A1I0FP40-F1
#
_entry.id   AF-A0A1I0FP40-F1
#
_cell.length_a   1.000
_cell.length_b   1.000
_cell.length_c   1.000
_cell.angle_alpha   90.00
_cell.angle_beta   90.00
_cell.angle_gamma   90.00
#
_symmetry.space_group_name_H-M   'P 1'
#
loop_
_entity.id
_entity.type
_entity.pdbx_description
1 polymer ?
#
loop_
_entity_poly.entity_id
_entity_poly.type
_entity_poly.pdbx_seq_one_letter_code
_entity_poly.pdbx_strand_id
1 'polypeptide(L)'
;MDKVAKQTEVQKVNVKPRRCERNLFVIELDEIKINPYYLQAFLSSDLGVAIFKNIYTGGAIPTITLDKLKKMIILFLLLEEQMDIANKYATTIDELVMLNRKSKNRLRSIFDKEE
;
A
#
# COMPACT_ATOMS: atom_id res chain seq x y z
N MET A 1 18.82 -4.32 -34.00
CA MET A 1 18.18 -5.61 -33.71
C MET A 1 19.16 -6.30 -32.79
N ASP A 2 18.96 -6.34 -31.47
CA ASP A 2 17.90 -7.09 -30.82
C ASP A 2 17.43 -6.45 -29.50
N LYS A 3 16.11 -6.39 -29.33
CA LYS A 3 15.39 -6.05 -28.08
C LYS A 3 14.79 -7.35 -27.52
N VAL A 4 15.50 -8.11 -26.70
CA VAL A 4 14.95 -9.24 -25.90
C VAL A 4 15.99 -9.51 -24.80
N ALA A 5 15.77 -9.58 -23.49
CA ALA A 5 14.59 -9.70 -22.65
C ALA A 5 14.84 -8.94 -21.34
N LYS A 6 13.91 -8.06 -20.94
CA LYS A 6 13.82 -7.67 -19.53
C LYS A 6 13.09 -8.82 -18.82
N GLN A 7 13.85 -9.67 -18.14
CA GLN A 7 13.30 -10.69 -17.25
C GLN A 7 12.46 -9.97 -16.19
N THR A 8 11.14 -10.16 -16.24
CA THR A 8 10.23 -9.75 -15.17
C THR A 8 10.45 -10.69 -14.00
N GLU A 9 11.25 -10.24 -13.04
CA GLU A 9 11.51 -10.99 -11.82
C GLU A 9 10.29 -10.89 -10.89
N VAL A 10 9.56 -11.99 -10.77
CA VAL A 10 8.36 -12.08 -9.91
C VAL A 10 8.83 -12.33 -8.48
N GLN A 11 8.84 -11.28 -7.66
CA GLN A 11 9.23 -11.39 -6.25
C GLN A 11 8.03 -11.88 -5.41
N LYS A 12 8.20 -13.02 -4.72
CA LYS A 12 7.17 -13.59 -3.84
C LYS A 12 7.16 -12.83 -2.52
N VAL A 13 6.01 -12.32 -2.12
CA VAL A 13 5.83 -11.60 -0.86
C VAL A 13 5.87 -12.59 0.31
N ASN A 14 6.80 -12.39 1.24
CA ASN A 14 6.84 -13.14 2.49
C ASN A 14 5.86 -12.54 3.50
N VAL A 15 4.76 -13.27 3.75
CA VAL A 15 3.72 -12.86 4.70
C VAL A 15 3.72 -13.80 5.90
N LYS A 16 3.89 -13.25 7.10
CA LYS A 16 3.81 -14.00 8.37
C LYS A 16 2.50 -13.65 9.08
N PRO A 17 1.59 -14.62 9.29
CA PRO A 17 0.38 -14.36 10.06
C PRO A 17 0.75 -14.19 11.54
N ARG A 18 0.37 -13.07 12.16
CA ARG A 18 0.33 -12.93 13.62
C ARG A 18 -1.13 -12.93 14.05
N ARG A 19 -1.47 -13.79 15.02
CA ARG A 19 -2.82 -13.84 15.58
C ARG A 19 -3.01 -12.65 16.51
N CYS A 20 -3.60 -11.60 15.96
CA CYS A 20 -4.21 -10.51 16.71
C CYS A 20 -5.72 -10.73 16.70
N GLU A 21 -6.47 -10.18 17.65
CA GLU A 21 -7.95 -10.32 17.73
C GLU A 21 -8.70 -9.80 16.48
N ARG A 22 -8.02 -9.09 15.57
CA ARG A 22 -8.51 -8.65 14.26
C ARG A 22 -7.73 -9.33 13.12
N ASN A 23 -8.42 -9.58 11.99
CA ASN A 23 -7.86 -10.10 10.74
C ASN A 23 -6.73 -9.17 10.19
N LEU A 24 -5.52 -9.33 10.71
CA LEU A 24 -4.35 -8.53 10.37
C LEU A 24 -3.28 -9.43 9.74
N PHE A 25 -2.73 -8.96 8.62
CA PHE A 25 -1.55 -9.57 8.00
C PHE A 25 -0.39 -8.58 8.07
N VAL A 26 0.79 -9.08 8.46
CA VAL A 26 2.03 -8.31 8.42
C VAL A 26 2.84 -8.80 7.23
N ILE A 27 3.20 -7.86 6.36
CA ILE A 27 4.06 -8.10 5.21
C ILE A 27 5.47 -7.66 5.62
N GLU A 28 6.39 -8.61 5.68
CA GLU A 28 7.81 -8.34 5.96
C GLU A 28 8.53 -8.22 4.61
N LEU A 29 9.24 -7.11 4.42
CA LEU A 29 9.91 -6.77 3.16
C LEU A 29 11.42 -6.80 3.34
N ASP A 30 12.10 -7.12 2.24
CA ASP A 30 13.54 -6.93 2.12
C ASP A 30 13.79 -5.50 1.63
N GLU A 31 14.18 -4.61 2.55
CA GLU A 31 14.40 -3.18 2.30
C GLU A 31 15.52 -2.89 1.29
N ILE A 32 16.37 -3.89 1.01
CA ILE A 32 17.42 -3.79 -0.01
C ILE A 32 16.80 -3.81 -1.41
N LYS A 33 15.65 -4.48 -1.58
CA LYS A 33 15.04 -4.75 -2.89
C LYS A 33 13.82 -3.89 -3.17
N ILE A 34 13.02 -3.61 -2.15
CA ILE A 34 11.75 -2.88 -2.29
C ILE A 34 11.66 -1.81 -1.21
N ASN A 35 11.41 -0.57 -1.64
CA ASN A 35 11.12 0.51 -0.71
C ASN A 35 9.71 0.31 -0.08
N PRO A 36 9.56 0.31 1.25
CA PRO A 36 8.27 0.14 1.92
C PRO A 36 7.23 1.19 1.53
N TYR A 37 7.63 2.44 1.34
CA TYR A 37 6.74 3.54 0.95
C TYR A 37 6.26 3.39 -0.49
N TYR A 38 7.11 2.89 -1.39
CA TYR A 38 6.69 2.54 -2.75
C TYR A 38 5.62 1.44 -2.71
N LEU A 39 5.84 0.39 -1.91
CA LEU A 39 4.86 -0.69 -1.80
C LEU A 39 3.53 -0.14 -1.28
N GLN A 40 3.56 0.68 -0.25
CA GLN A 40 2.34 1.30 0.29
C GLN A 40 1.61 2.14 -0.76
N ALA A 41 2.35 2.92 -1.56
CA ALA A 41 1.80 3.70 -2.66
C ALA A 41 1.14 2.79 -3.72
N PHE A 42 1.82 1.70 -4.11
CA PHE A 42 1.30 0.72 -5.05
C PHE A 42 0.02 0.05 -4.54
N LEU A 43 0.00 -0.41 -3.29
CA LEU A 43 -1.17 -1.06 -2.70
C LEU A 43 -2.37 -0.10 -2.56
N SER A 44 -2.11 1.19 -2.39
CA SER A 44 -3.13 2.24 -2.30
C SER A 44 -3.62 2.75 -3.66
N SER A 45 -2.90 2.43 -4.74
CA SER A 45 -3.27 2.82 -6.11
C SER A 45 -4.45 2.00 -6.64
N ASP A 46 -5.14 2.52 -7.65
CA ASP A 46 -6.23 1.80 -8.34
C ASP A 46 -5.80 0.43 -8.85
N LEU A 47 -4.54 0.32 -9.31
CA LEU A 47 -3.96 -0.92 -9.78
C LEU A 47 -3.80 -1.93 -8.64
N GLY A 48 -3.26 -1.49 -7.50
CA GLY A 48 -3.13 -2.32 -6.30
C GLY A 48 -4.49 -2.81 -5.81
N VAL A 49 -5.47 -1.91 -5.74
CA VAL A 49 -6.85 -2.22 -5.37
C VAL A 49 -7.50 -3.21 -6.34
N ALA A 50 -7.26 -3.07 -7.66
CA ALA A 50 -7.76 -4.02 -8.65
C ALA A 50 -7.14 -5.42 -8.49
N ILE A 51 -5.85 -5.50 -8.17
CA ILE A 51 -5.20 -6.78 -7.86
C ILE A 51 -5.79 -7.39 -6.59
N PHE A 52 -6.03 -6.58 -5.55
CA PHE A 52 -6.73 -7.04 -4.34
C PHE A 52 -8.13 -7.56 -4.64
N LYS A 53 -8.89 -6.88 -5.51
CA LYS A 53 -10.21 -7.31 -5.98
C LYS A 53 -10.20 -8.71 -6.61
N ASN A 54 -9.15 -9.05 -7.35
CA ASN A 54 -9.02 -10.38 -7.94
C ASN A 54 -8.69 -11.48 -6.93
N ILE A 55 -8.08 -11.15 -5.79
CA ILE A 55 -7.74 -12.15 -4.75
C ILE A 55 -8.79 -12.25 -3.65
N TYR A 56 -9.68 -11.27 -3.48
CA TYR A 56 -10.80 -11.37 -2.55
C TYR A 56 -11.67 -12.58 -2.87
N THR A 57 -12.24 -13.17 -1.82
CA THR A 57 -13.17 -14.31 -1.91
C THR A 57 -14.39 -14.05 -1.05
N GLY A 58 -15.55 -14.50 -1.50
CA GLY A 58 -16.83 -14.23 -0.83
C GLY A 58 -17.56 -13.07 -1.49
N GLY A 59 -18.87 -13.24 -1.74
CA GLY A 59 -19.68 -12.26 -2.45
C GLY A 59 -19.86 -10.97 -1.66
N ALA A 60 -20.61 -11.02 -0.56
CA ALA A 60 -20.94 -9.83 0.24
C ALA A 60 -19.85 -9.44 1.25
N ILE A 61 -19.08 -10.40 1.77
CA ILE A 61 -18.01 -10.16 2.75
C ILE A 61 -16.67 -10.62 2.14
N PRO A 62 -15.90 -9.71 1.55
CA PRO A 62 -14.63 -10.06 0.94
C PRO A 62 -13.62 -10.52 2.00
N THR A 63 -13.13 -11.74 1.85
CA THR A 63 -12.14 -12.38 2.72
C THR A 63 -10.88 -12.70 1.94
N ILE A 64 -9.71 -12.31 2.48
CA ILE A 64 -8.39 -12.68 1.94
C ILE A 64 -7.83 -13.84 2.76
N THR A 65 -7.39 -14.89 2.08
CA THR A 65 -6.61 -15.98 2.69
C THR A 65 -5.11 -15.78 2.46
N LEU A 66 -4.29 -16.29 3.38
CA LEU A 66 -2.83 -16.14 3.32
C LEU A 66 -2.22 -16.68 2.02
N ASP A 67 -2.71 -17.82 1.52
CA ASP A 67 -2.20 -18.44 0.30
C ASP A 67 -2.43 -17.57 -0.94
N LYS A 68 -3.54 -16.84 -0.96
CA LYS A 68 -3.84 -15.91 -2.05
C LYS A 68 -3.00 -14.65 -1.96
N LEU A 69 -2.78 -14.14 -0.75
CA LEU A 69 -1.91 -12.99 -0.54
C LEU A 69 -0.47 -13.30 -0.98
N LYS A 70 0.04 -14.51 -0.71
CA LYS A 70 1.36 -14.97 -1.18
C LYS A 70 1.45 -15.14 -2.71
N LYS A 71 0.33 -15.36 -3.39
CA LYS A 71 0.25 -15.47 -4.86
C LYS A 71 0.12 -14.11 -5.53
N MET A 72 -0.04 -13.03 -4.77
CA MET A 72 -0.12 -11.68 -5.32
C MET A 72 1.19 -11.34 -6.04
N ILE A 73 1.06 -10.91 -7.30
CA ILE A 73 2.18 -10.40 -8.08
C ILE A 73 2.19 -8.89 -7.90
N ILE A 74 3.35 -8.37 -7.50
CA ILE A 74 3.58 -6.94 -7.32
C ILE A 74 4.51 -6.47 -8.43
N LEU A 75 4.27 -5.26 -8.94
CA LEU A 75 5.13 -4.68 -9.96
C LEU A 75 6.50 -4.36 -9.35
N PHE A 76 7.53 -4.99 -9.91
CA PHE A 76 8.91 -4.73 -9.57
C PHE A 76 9.47 -3.66 -10.50
N LEU A 77 9.70 -2.46 -9.96
CA LEU A 77 10.37 -1.34 -10.63
C LEU A 77 11.83 -1.24 -10.17
N LEU A 78 12.65 -0.47 -10.89
CA LEU A 78 14.02 -0.20 -10.47
C LEU A 78 14.04 0.65 -9.19
N LEU A 79 15.04 0.47 -8.32
CA LEU A 79 15.14 1.16 -7.03
C LEU A 79 15.05 2.69 -7.15
N GLU A 80 15.65 3.26 -8.20
CA GLU A 80 15.61 4.70 -8.47
C GLU A 80 14.18 5.19 -8.75
N GLU A 81 13.45 4.50 -9.62
CA GLU A 81 12.05 4.82 -9.94
C GLU A 81 11.13 4.60 -8.72
N GLN A 82 11.40 3.54 -7.95
CA GLN A 82 10.69 3.31 -6.69
C GLN A 82 10.88 4.47 -5.72
N MET A 83 12.09 5.04 -5.64
CA MET A 83 12.41 6.15 -4.74
C MET A 83 11.68 7.44 -5.13
N ASP A 84 11.60 7.75 -6.41
CA ASP A 84 10.84 8.93 -6.89
C ASP A 84 9.35 8.82 -6.54
N ILE A 85 8.75 7.65 -6.77
CA ILE A 85 7.36 7.39 -6.40
C ILE A 85 7.17 7.44 -4.88
N ALA A 86 8.07 6.83 -4.11
CA ALA A 86 8.03 6.81 -2.66
C ALA A 86 8.08 8.24 -2.07
N ASN A 87 8.98 9.08 -2.59
CA ASN A 87 9.11 10.47 -2.14
C ASN A 87 7.86 11.29 -2.42
N LYS A 88 7.32 11.20 -3.65
CA LYS A 88 6.07 11.86 -4.02
C LYS A 88 4.93 11.43 -3.11
N TYR A 89 4.80 10.12 -2.89
CA TYR A 89 3.78 9.56 -2.01
C TYR A 89 3.92 10.07 -0.57
N ALA A 90 5.13 10.08 -0.02
CA ALA A 90 5.40 10.57 1.33
C ALA A 90 4.99 12.05 1.48
N THR A 91 5.36 12.90 0.52
CA THR A 91 4.96 14.32 0.52
C THR A 91 3.44 14.49 0.49
N THR A 92 2.73 13.76 -0.38
CA THR A 92 1.27 13.82 -0.45
C THR A 92 0.60 13.35 0.83
N ILE A 93 1.14 12.32 1.49
CA ILE A 93 0.63 11.84 2.79
C ILE A 93 0.81 12.91 3.86
N ASP A 94 1.97 13.57 3.92
CA ASP A 94 2.22 14.64 4.88
C ASP A 94 1.25 15.81 4.68
N GLU A 95 1.01 16.21 3.42
CA GLU A 95 0.02 17.23 3.06
C GLU A 95 -1.40 16.82 3.52
N LEU A 96 -1.79 15.56 3.29
CA LEU A 96 -3.08 15.02 3.71
C LEU A 96 -3.23 15.06 5.24
N VAL A 97 -2.19 14.68 5.98
CA VAL A 97 -2.16 14.74 7.45
C VAL A 97 -2.30 16.18 7.93
N MET A 98 -1.58 17.13 7.33
CA MET A 98 -1.68 18.55 7.66
C MET A 98 -3.09 19.10 7.38
N LEU A 99 -3.67 18.77 6.23
CA LEU A 99 -5.01 19.23 5.85
C LEU A 99 -6.06 18.66 6.80
N ASN A 100 -5.99 17.37 7.13
CA ASN A 100 -6.90 16.72 8.07
C ASN A 100 -6.80 17.35 9.47
N ARG A 101 -5.59 17.67 9.94
CA ARG A 101 -5.39 18.40 11.20
C ARG A 101 -6.05 19.79 11.16
N LYS A 102 -5.84 20.56 10.09
CA LYS A 102 -6.46 21.88 9.91
C LYS A 102 -8.00 21.78 9.93
N SER A 103 -8.57 20.82 9.20
CA SER A 103 -10.01 20.57 9.18
C SER A 103 -10.57 20.18 10.55
N LYS A 104 -9.87 19.29 11.28
CA LYS A 104 -10.26 18.91 12.66
C LYS A 104 -10.21 20.09 13.62
N ASN A 105 -9.20 20.95 13.51
CA ASN A 105 -9.09 22.16 14.33
C ASN A 105 -10.22 23.14 14.02
N ARG A 106 -10.56 23.33 12.74
CA ARG A 106 -11.74 24.13 12.34
C ARG A 106 -13.02 23.57 12.94
N LEU A 107 -13.23 22.25 12.88
CA LEU A 107 -14.40 21.61 13.49
C LEU A 107 -14.51 21.87 15.00
N ARG A 108 -13.40 21.83 15.73
CA ARG A 108 -13.38 22.12 17.17
C ARG A 108 -13.79 23.56 17.46
N SER A 109 -13.21 24.51 16.70
CA SER A 109 -13.50 25.94 16.87
C SER A 109 -14.93 26.38 16.52
N ILE A 110 -15.76 25.51 15.95
CA ILE A 110 -17.18 25.82 15.66
C ILE A 110 -17.98 25.94 16.95
N PHE A 111 -17.69 25.11 17.96
CA PHE A 111 -18.40 25.11 19.24
C PHE A 111 -17.78 26.04 20.29
N ASP A 112 -16.51 26.44 20.10
CA ASP A 112 -15.78 27.30 21.04
C ASP A 112 -16.15 28.80 20.94
N LYS A 113 -17.20 29.16 20.18
CA LYS A 113 -17.60 30.55 19.88
C LYS A 113 -18.92 31.01 20.51
N GLU A 114 -19.47 30.25 21.46
CA GLU A 114 -20.62 30.71 22.26
C GLU A 114 -20.21 30.97 23.71
N GLU A 115 -19.56 32.12 23.93
CA GLU A 115 -19.62 32.98 25.14
C GLU A 115 -18.93 34.32 24.80
#